data_AF-A0A534PE02-F1
#
_entry.id   AF-A0A534PE02-F1
#
_cell.length_a   1.000
_cell.length_b   1.000
_cell.length_c   1.000
_cell.angle_alpha   90.00
_cell.angle_beta   90.00
_cell.angle_gamma   90.00
#
_symmetry.space_group_name_H-M   'P 1'
#
loop_
_entity.id
_entity.type
_entity.pdbx_description
1 polymer ?
#
loop_
_entity_poly.entity_id
_entity_poly.type
_entity_poly.pdbx_seq_one_letter_code
_entity_poly.pdbx_strand_id
1 'polypeptide(L)'
;MAEQMLAASGFAPPLRSLIATRGEGNPFYIEELVRSLRETGAIRATTAGYELVGRVDEVAVPESVQDLIAARIDRLDDGPKELLQTASVIGREFSHRLLVELAHSEQAEAYLRDLEASQLIDTGSDPFERGLG
;
A
#
# COMPACT_ATOMS: atom_id res chain seq x y z
N MET A 1 15.35 -8.20 -10.26
CA MET A 1 15.18 -7.31 -9.08
C MET A 1 14.07 -7.82 -8.17
N ALA A 2 12.84 -7.99 -8.67
CA ALA A 2 11.72 -8.66 -8.00
C ALA A 2 12.05 -10.02 -7.34
N GLU A 3 12.68 -10.94 -8.08
CA GLU A 3 13.08 -12.25 -7.54
C GLU A 3 14.13 -12.15 -6.42
N GLN A 4 15.03 -11.17 -6.48
CA GLN A 4 16.03 -10.94 -5.41
C GLN A 4 15.37 -10.36 -4.16
N MET A 5 14.35 -9.52 -4.33
CA MET A 5 13.51 -9.01 -3.25
C MET A 5 12.72 -10.15 -2.58
N LEU A 6 12.12 -11.03 -3.37
CA LEU A 6 11.44 -12.24 -2.89
C LEU A 6 12.41 -13.23 -2.22
N ALA A 7 13.65 -13.30 -2.71
CA ALA A 7 14.69 -14.12 -2.12
C ALA A 7 15.12 -13.60 -0.74
N ALA A 8 15.26 -12.28 -0.60
CA ALA A 8 15.72 -11.60 0.61
C ALA A 8 14.64 -11.45 1.71
N SER A 9 13.36 -11.54 1.35
CA SER A 9 12.21 -11.27 2.24
C SER A 9 11.80 -12.45 3.13
N GLY A 10 12.47 -13.61 3.02
CA GLY A 10 12.22 -14.75 3.91
C GLY A 10 10.81 -15.38 3.78
N PHE A 11 10.10 -15.13 2.68
CA PHE A 11 8.80 -15.77 2.42
C PHE A 11 8.91 -17.30 2.39
N ALA A 12 7.91 -18.00 2.92
CA ALA A 12 7.78 -19.45 2.70
C ALA A 12 7.69 -19.78 1.20
N PRO A 13 8.25 -20.93 0.74
CA PRO A 13 8.29 -21.28 -0.70
C PRO A 13 6.94 -21.22 -1.44
N PRO A 14 5.81 -21.67 -0.88
CA PRO A 14 4.51 -21.56 -1.54
C PRO A 14 4.08 -20.11 -1.78
N LEU A 15 4.33 -19.23 -0.81
CA LEU A 15 4.02 -17.80 -0.89
C LEU A 15 4.94 -17.08 -1.89
N ARG A 16 6.23 -17.46 -1.95
CA ARG A 16 7.16 -16.96 -2.98
C ARG A 16 6.66 -17.27 -4.38
N SER A 17 6.25 -18.51 -4.63
CA SER A 17 5.76 -18.92 -5.94
C SER A 17 4.49 -18.16 -6.33
N LEU A 18 3.54 -18.03 -5.40
CA LEU A 18 2.28 -17.31 -5.63
C LEU A 18 2.54 -15.85 -5.99
N ILE A 19 3.39 -15.16 -5.23
CA ILE A 19 3.74 -13.75 -5.47
C ILE A 19 4.53 -13.60 -6.78
N ALA A 20 5.48 -14.49 -7.07
CA ALA A 20 6.30 -14.43 -8.29
C ALA A 20 5.45 -14.63 -9.55
N THR A 21 4.52 -15.60 -9.53
CA THR A 21 3.61 -15.84 -10.66
C THR A 21 2.67 -14.67 -10.90
N ARG A 22 2.18 -14.02 -9.84
CA ARG A 22 1.22 -12.92 -9.95
C ARG A 22 1.87 -11.57 -10.23
N GLY A 23 3.09 -11.36 -9.75
CA GLY A 23 3.75 -10.06 -9.86
C GLY A 23 4.42 -9.77 -11.19
N GLU A 24 4.51 -10.73 -12.11
CA GLU A 24 5.15 -10.60 -13.43
C GLU A 24 6.54 -9.93 -13.38
N GLY A 25 7.24 -10.03 -12.25
CA GLY A 25 8.54 -9.38 -12.04
C GLY A 25 8.51 -7.87 -11.72
N ASN A 26 7.34 -7.27 -11.49
CA ASN A 26 7.18 -5.88 -11.06
C ASN A 26 7.48 -5.73 -9.54
N PRO A 27 8.59 -5.08 -9.14
CA PRO A 27 8.95 -4.91 -7.74
C PRO A 27 7.88 -4.16 -6.95
N PHE A 28 7.27 -3.14 -7.55
CA PHE A 28 6.22 -2.34 -6.91
C PHE A 28 4.97 -3.17 -6.61
N TYR A 29 4.53 -4.00 -7.56
CA TYR A 29 3.41 -4.92 -7.31
C TYR A 29 3.72 -5.88 -6.16
N ILE A 30 4.94 -6.41 -6.09
CA ILE A 30 5.34 -7.32 -5.02
C ILE A 30 5.28 -6.61 -3.66
N GLU A 31 5.79 -5.37 -3.57
CA GLU A 31 5.70 -4.57 -2.35
C GLU A 31 4.26 -4.36 -1.92
N GLU A 32 3.41 -3.97 -2.86
CA GLU A 32 2.00 -3.65 -2.60
C GLU A 32 1.17 -4.89 -2.27
N LEU A 33 1.46 -6.02 -2.91
CA LEU A 33 0.84 -7.29 -2.59
C LEU A 33 1.22 -7.74 -1.18
N VAL A 34 2.50 -7.74 -0.84
CA VAL A 34 2.97 -8.10 0.51
C VAL A 34 2.34 -7.19 1.56
N ARG A 35 2.23 -5.89 1.28
CA ARG A 35 1.57 -4.93 2.15
C ARG A 35 0.09 -5.26 2.37
N SER A 36 -0.65 -5.49 1.29
CA SER A 36 -2.07 -5.86 1.35
C SER A 36 -2.30 -7.16 2.12
N LEU A 37 -1.43 -8.14 1.93
CA LEU A 37 -1.49 -9.41 2.67
C LEU A 37 -1.25 -9.22 4.17
N ARG A 38 -0.44 -8.24 4.58
CA ARG A 38 -0.25 -7.90 6.01
C ARG A 38 -1.46 -7.17 6.58
N GLU A 39 -2.01 -6.21 5.83
CA GLU A 39 -3.21 -5.45 6.23
C GLU A 39 -4.42 -6.36 6.47
N THR A 40 -4.60 -7.35 5.59
CA THR A 40 -5.68 -8.34 5.68
C THR A 40 -5.41 -9.42 6.73
N GLY A 41 -4.20 -9.46 7.30
CA GLY A 41 -3.78 -10.48 8.25
C GLY A 41 -3.48 -11.85 7.64
N ALA A 42 -3.50 -11.96 6.30
CA ALA A 42 -3.20 -13.19 5.57
C ALA A 42 -1.73 -13.63 5.70
N ILE A 43 -0.82 -12.71 6.02
CA ILE A 43 0.57 -13.04 6.36
C ILE A 43 1.01 -12.34 7.65
N ARG A 44 1.94 -12.97 8.37
CA ARG A 44 2.54 -12.45 9.60
C ARG A 44 4.06 -12.43 9.48
N ALA A 45 4.67 -11.35 9.97
CA ALA A 45 6.12 -11.25 10.09
C ALA A 45 6.63 -12.15 11.25
N THR A 46 7.73 -12.85 11.00
CA THR A 46 8.42 -13.76 11.92
C THR A 46 9.91 -13.46 11.90
N THR A 47 10.66 -14.09 12.81
CA THR A 47 12.13 -13.99 12.84
C THR A 47 12.82 -14.56 11.59
N ALA A 48 12.13 -15.41 10.82
CA ALA A 48 12.65 -16.03 9.60
C ALA A 48 12.13 -15.39 8.30
N GLY A 49 11.27 -14.36 8.39
CA GLY A 49 10.62 -13.73 7.24
C GLY A 49 9.11 -13.66 7.41
N TYR A 50 8.34 -14.03 6.39
CA TYR A 50 6.88 -13.97 6.43
C TYR A 50 6.26 -15.36 6.32
N GLU A 51 5.29 -15.61 7.19
CA GLU A 51 4.48 -16.82 7.22
C GLU A 51 3.04 -16.51 6.83
N LEU A 52 2.39 -17.46 6.16
CA LEU A 52 0.98 -17.38 5.82
C LEU A 52 0.14 -17.74 7.04
N VAL A 53 -0.88 -16.92 7.30
CA VAL A 53 -1.85 -17.15 8.38
C VAL A 53 -3.07 -17.81 7.74
N GLY A 54 -3.17 -19.14 7.83
CA GLY A 54 -4.25 -19.91 7.20
C GLY A 54 -3.80 -20.66 5.95
N ARG A 55 -4.74 -20.93 5.04
CA ARG A 55 -4.44 -21.68 3.79
C ARG A 55 -4.13 -20.73 2.65
N VAL A 56 -3.18 -21.12 1.80
CA VAL A 56 -2.83 -20.37 0.56
C VAL A 56 -4.06 -20.13 -0.32
N ASP A 57 -4.97 -21.12 -0.38
CA ASP A 57 -6.19 -21.07 -1.21
C ASP A 57 -7.21 -20.02 -0.74
N GLU A 58 -7.10 -19.55 0.52
CA GLU A 58 -7.97 -18.53 1.10
C GLU A 58 -7.43 -17.11 0.89
N VAL A 59 -6.19 -17.00 0.40
CA VAL A 59 -5.56 -15.72 0.16
C VAL A 59 -6.09 -15.14 -1.15
N ALA A 60 -6.93 -14.12 -1.02
CA ALA A 60 -7.34 -13.29 -2.14
C ALA A 60 -6.13 -12.51 -2.65
N VAL A 61 -5.43 -13.07 -3.63
CA VAL A 61 -4.39 -12.36 -4.35
C VAL A 61 -5.05 -11.57 -5.48
N PRO A 62 -4.93 -10.23 -5.50
CA PRO A 62 -5.42 -9.41 -6.61
C PRO A 62 -4.72 -9.71 -7.94
N GLU A 63 -5.37 -9.39 -9.06
CA GLU A 63 -4.85 -9.67 -10.40
C GLU A 63 -3.91 -8.56 -10.91
N SER A 64 -3.99 -7.37 -10.32
CA SER A 64 -3.18 -6.22 -10.71
C SER A 64 -2.90 -5.25 -9.55
N VAL A 65 -1.96 -4.31 -9.76
CA VAL A 65 -1.76 -3.17 -8.85
C VAL A 65 -3.04 -2.34 -8.72
N GLN A 66 -3.80 -2.21 -9.80
CA GLN A 66 -5.03 -1.43 -9.81
C GLN A 66 -6.06 -2.05 -8.86
N ASP A 67 -6.16 -3.39 -8.83
CA ASP A 67 -7.05 -4.08 -7.90
C ASP A 67 -6.61 -3.92 -6.44
N LEU A 68 -5.30 -3.89 -6.18
CA LEU A 68 -4.75 -3.62 -4.84
C LEU A 68 -5.17 -2.24 -4.34
N ILE A 69 -4.98 -1.22 -5.19
CA ILE A 69 -5.30 0.17 -4.85
C ILE A 69 -6.82 0.35 -4.74
N ALA A 70 -7.60 -0.22 -5.65
CA ALA A 70 -9.07 -0.20 -5.60
C ALA A 70 -9.58 -0.81 -4.28
N ALA A 71 -9.06 -1.99 -3.89
CA ALA A 71 -9.43 -2.63 -2.64
C ALA A 71 -9.06 -1.81 -1.38
N ARG A 72 -8.03 -0.97 -1.42
CA ARG A 72 -7.75 -0.02 -0.34
C ARG A 72 -8.74 1.14 -0.32
N ILE A 73 -9.04 1.71 -1.48
CA ILE A 73 -10.03 2.78 -1.63
C ILE A 73 -11.43 2.31 -1.18
N ASP A 74 -11.80 1.07 -1.49
CA ASP A 74 -13.09 0.48 -1.11
C ASP A 74 -13.26 0.29 0.40
N ARG A 75 -12.15 0.19 1.14
CA ARG A 75 -12.14 0.06 2.61
C ARG A 75 -12.18 1.41 3.34
N LEU A 76 -12.08 2.52 2.62
CA LEU A 76 -12.20 3.86 3.22
C LEU A 76 -13.66 4.21 3.53
N ASP A 77 -13.85 4.88 4.65
CA ASP A 77 -15.09 5.59 4.95
C ASP A 77 -15.29 6.76 3.95
N ASP A 78 -16.53 7.26 3.87
CA ASP A 78 -16.91 8.28 2.88
C ASP A 78 -16.05 9.55 2.97
N GLY A 79 -15.72 10.01 4.17
CA GLY A 79 -14.91 11.22 4.40
C GLY A 79 -13.50 11.15 3.80
N PRO A 80 -12.66 10.17 4.20
CA PRO A 80 -11.36 9.94 3.56
C PRO A 80 -11.46 9.69 2.05
N LYS A 81 -12.49 8.98 1.58
CA LYS A 81 -12.70 8.74 0.16
C LYS A 81 -12.95 10.05 -0.63
N GLU A 82 -13.78 10.96 -0.12
CA GLU A 82 -14.02 12.28 -0.72
C GLU A 82 -12.75 13.15 -0.71
N LEU A 83 -11.97 13.12 0.37
CA LEU A 83 -10.71 13.84 0.46
C LEU A 83 -9.69 13.34 -0.58
N LEU A 84 -9.61 12.02 -0.78
CA LEU A 84 -8.75 11.42 -1.80
C LEU A 84 -9.18 11.80 -3.22
N GLN A 85 -10.49 11.89 -3.49
CA GLN A 85 -11.00 12.37 -4.77
C GLN A 85 -10.60 13.83 -5.00
N THR A 86 -10.73 14.69 -3.99
CA THR A 86 -10.25 16.07 -4.05
C THR A 86 -8.76 16.14 -4.39
N ALA A 87 -7.93 15.35 -3.70
CA ALA A 87 -6.49 15.25 -3.97
C ALA A 87 -6.19 14.83 -5.42
N SER A 88 -6.94 13.86 -5.96
CA SER A 88 -6.75 13.34 -7.33
C SER A 88 -6.98 14.40 -8.42
N VAL A 89 -7.84 15.39 -8.15
CA VAL A 89 -8.11 16.51 -9.07
C VAL A 89 -6.99 17.55 -9.01
N ILE A 90 -6.36 17.76 -7.85
CA ILE A 90 -5.24 18.70 -7.70
C ILE A 90 -4.02 18.19 -8.47
N GLY A 91 -3.71 16.90 -8.35
CA GLY A 91 -2.60 16.26 -9.07
C GLY A 91 -1.84 15.25 -8.21
N ARG A 92 -0.73 14.73 -8.75
CA ARG A 92 0.12 13.72 -8.07
C ARG A 92 0.90 14.26 -6.88
N GLU A 93 1.17 15.56 -6.87
CA GLU A 93 1.88 16.26 -5.81
C GLU A 93 1.12 17.55 -5.50
N PHE A 94 0.91 17.82 -4.22
CA PHE A 94 0.17 18.98 -3.74
C PHE A 94 0.66 19.34 -2.34
N SER A 95 0.44 20.59 -1.93
CA SER A 95 0.72 20.97 -0.55
C SER A 95 -0.39 20.47 0.38
N HIS A 96 0.01 19.96 1.54
CA HIS A 96 -0.89 19.56 2.62
C HIS A 96 -1.94 20.65 2.92
N ARG A 97 -1.48 21.90 3.04
CA ARG A 97 -2.34 23.05 3.32
C ARG A 97 -3.42 23.24 2.27
N LEU A 98 -3.08 23.14 0.98
CA LEU A 98 -4.04 23.29 -0.11
C LEU A 98 -5.14 22.22 -0.05
N LEU A 99 -4.78 20.97 0.21
CA LEU A 99 -5.75 19.89 0.31
C LEU A 99 -6.73 20.12 1.47
N VAL A 100 -6.22 20.50 2.65
CA VAL A 100 -7.06 20.80 3.83
C VAL A 100 -7.98 22.00 3.59
N GLU A 101 -7.49 23.05 2.93
CA GLU A 101 -8.30 24.22 2.58
C GLU A 101 -9.45 23.88 1.60
N LEU A 102 -9.22 22.97 0.64
CA LEU A 102 -10.22 22.52 -0.33
C LEU A 102 -11.19 21.46 0.20
N ALA A 103 -10.83 20.75 1.27
CA ALA A 103 -11.66 19.70 1.87
C ALA A 103 -12.94 20.25 2.53
N HIS A 104 -12.95 21.54 2.92
CA HIS A 104 -14.06 22.20 3.59
C HIS A 104 -14.66 21.41 4.79
N SER A 105 -13.83 20.63 5.49
CA SER A 105 -14.23 19.77 6.60
C SER A 105 -13.30 20.00 7.81
N GLU A 106 -13.88 20.09 9.01
CA GLU A 106 -13.11 20.15 10.26
C GLU A 106 -12.37 18.83 10.54
N GLN A 107 -12.77 17.73 9.90
CA GLN A 107 -12.15 16.41 10.02
C GLN A 107 -11.07 16.14 8.97
N ALA A 108 -10.78 17.09 8.06
CA ALA A 108 -9.84 16.89 6.97
C ALA A 108 -8.46 16.38 7.43
N GLU A 109 -7.97 16.88 8.56
CA GLU A 109 -6.72 16.44 9.19
C GLU A 109 -6.77 14.97 9.67
N ALA A 110 -7.93 14.52 10.16
CA ALA A 110 -8.11 13.13 10.56
C ALA A 110 -8.20 12.21 9.33
N TYR A 111 -8.96 12.63 8.33
CA TYR A 111 -9.08 11.90 7.06
C TYR A 111 -7.75 11.78 6.34
N LEU A 112 -6.91 12.81 6.36
CA LEU A 112 -5.58 12.76 5.78
C LEU A 112 -4.70 11.72 6.49
N ARG A 113 -4.76 11.64 7.83
CA ARG A 113 -4.08 10.59 8.60
C ARG A 113 -4.58 9.19 8.22
N ASP A 114 -5.88 9.03 7.97
CA ASP A 114 -6.43 7.74 7.51
C ASP A 114 -5.93 7.39 6.09
N LEU A 115 -5.79 8.38 5.21
CA LEU A 115 -5.24 8.22 3.86
C LEU A 115 -3.73 7.91 3.88
N GLU A 116 -2.98 8.49 4.81
CA GLU A 116 -1.58 8.15 5.06
C GLU A 116 -1.43 6.75 5.65
N ALA A 117 -2.27 6.38 6.61
CA ALA A 117 -2.28 5.05 7.23
C ALA A 117 -2.66 3.94 6.22
N SER A 118 -3.56 4.26 5.28
CA SER A 118 -3.92 3.38 4.15
C SER A 118 -2.96 3.50 2.96
N GLN A 119 -1.95 4.38 3.07
CA GLN A 119 -0.88 4.59 2.09
C GLN A 119 -1.38 4.94 0.68
N LEU A 120 -2.50 5.67 0.63
CA LEU A 120 -3.05 6.23 -0.60
C LEU A 120 -2.50 7.64 -0.86
N ILE A 121 -2.03 8.31 0.21
CA ILE A 121 -1.23 9.54 0.16
C ILE A 121 0.04 9.28 0.97
N ASP A 122 1.16 9.82 0.51
CA ASP A 122 2.40 9.85 1.28
C ASP A 122 2.83 11.30 1.50
N THR A 123 3.35 11.59 2.68
CA THR A 123 4.07 12.85 2.91
C THR A 123 5.40 12.72 2.21
N GLY A 124 5.58 13.44 1.10
CA GLY A 124 6.84 13.46 0.38
C GLY A 124 8.01 13.82 1.30
N SER A 125 8.66 12.81 1.87
CA SER A 125 10.03 12.92 2.31
C SER A 125 10.83 12.86 1.03
N ASP A 126 11.37 14.00 0.59
CA ASP A 126 12.18 14.07 -0.61
C ASP A 126 13.19 12.89 -0.62
N PRO A 127 13.08 11.93 -1.55
CA PRO A 127 13.95 10.76 -1.56
C PRO A 127 15.43 11.15 -1.75
N PHE A 128 15.72 12.41 -2.12
CA PHE A 128 17.07 12.93 -2.27
C PHE A 128 17.66 13.61 -1.02
N GLU A 129 16.88 13.92 0.03
CA GLU A 129 17.43 14.57 1.24
C GLU A 129 18.14 13.61 2.20
N ARG A 130 17.97 12.28 2.06
CA ARG A 130 18.65 11.29 2.94
C ARG A 130 20.10 10.97 2.54
N GLY A 131 20.74 11.78 1.69
CA GLY A 131 22.09 11.55 1.17
C GLY A 131 23.20 12.47 1.69
N LEU A 132 22.91 13.43 2.57
CA LEU A 132 23.94 14.34 3.13
C LEU A 132 23.71 14.56 4.63
N GLY A 133 24.30 13.68 5.43
CA GLY A 133 24.44 13.80 6.87
C GLY A 133 25.61 12.98 7.35
#